data_AF-A0A7J0D631-F1
#
_entry.id   AF-A0A7J0D631-F1
#
_cell.length_a   1.000
_cell.length_b   1.000
_cell.length_c   1.000
_cell.angle_alpha   90.00
_cell.angle_beta   90.00
_cell.angle_gamma   90.00
#
_symmetry.space_group_name_H-M   'P 1'
#
loop_
_entity.id
_entity.type
_entity.pdbx_description
1 polymer ?
#
loop_
_entity_poly.entity_id
_entity_poly.type
_entity_poly.pdbx_seq_one_letter_code
_entity_poly.pdbx_strand_id
1 'polypeptide(L)'
;MKQRWQPQVRARARAKAGSTGGIIIDTRARLGYTAPIGSTDQDRIRHLTVALPPQYAARLFDAQEQGAGDARLQEIAAEALKDVYFQDGGTRAGSLDEVRFTDIEHLEFDL
;
A
#
# COMPACT_ATOMS: atom_id res chain seq x y z
N MET A 1 -28.03 9.64 -8.44
CA MET A 1 -28.05 8.30 -9.06
C MET A 1 -26.64 7.72 -8.97
N LYS A 2 -26.43 6.65 -8.20
CA LYS A 2 -25.12 5.99 -8.09
C LYS A 2 -24.80 5.37 -9.44
N GLN A 3 -23.81 5.90 -10.17
CA GLN A 3 -23.25 5.24 -11.34
C GLN A 3 -22.66 3.92 -10.85
N ARG A 4 -23.44 2.84 -10.92
CA ARG A 4 -22.98 1.50 -10.60
C ARG A 4 -22.06 1.11 -11.75
N TRP A 5 -20.79 1.48 -11.61
CA TRP A 5 -19.73 1.18 -12.56
C TRP A 5 -19.83 -0.30 -12.95
N GLN A 6 -20.01 -0.57 -14.25
CA GLN A 6 -20.27 -1.91 -14.75
C GLN A 6 -19.17 -2.90 -14.32
N PRO A 7 -19.52 -4.12 -13.88
CA PRO A 7 -18.55 -5.10 -13.36
C PRO A 7 -17.36 -5.37 -14.28
N GLN A 8 -17.61 -5.40 -15.60
CA GLN A 8 -16.55 -5.63 -16.59
C GLN A 8 -15.56 -4.48 -16.68
N VAL A 9 -16.02 -3.25 -16.54
CA VAL A 9 -15.14 -2.08 -16.57
C VAL A 9 -14.30 -2.03 -15.29
N ARG A 10 -14.87 -2.44 -14.14
CA ARG A 10 -14.11 -2.63 -12.90
C ARG A 10 -13.05 -3.73 -13.05
N ALA A 11 -13.39 -4.86 -13.65
CA ALA A 11 -12.44 -5.95 -13.90
C ALA A 11 -11.30 -5.50 -14.84
N ARG A 12 -11.63 -4.75 -15.90
CA ARG A 12 -10.63 -4.22 -16.83
C ARG A 12 -9.73 -3.16 -16.18
N ALA A 13 -10.29 -2.29 -15.34
CA ALA A 13 -9.52 -1.30 -14.58
C ALA A 13 -8.56 -2.01 -13.61
N ARG A 14 -9.03 -3.03 -12.86
CA ARG A 14 -8.19 -3.86 -11.99
C ARG A 14 -7.08 -4.58 -12.76
N ALA A 15 -7.39 -5.20 -13.89
CA ALA A 15 -6.41 -5.87 -14.73
C ALA A 15 -5.36 -4.88 -15.28
N LYS A 16 -5.78 -3.68 -15.70
CA LYS A 16 -4.86 -2.63 -16.17
C LYS A 16 -3.97 -2.12 -15.02
N ALA A 17 -4.55 -1.90 -13.85
CA ALA A 17 -3.85 -1.48 -12.65
C ALA A 17 -2.79 -2.51 -12.20
N GLY A 18 -3.14 -3.80 -12.18
CA GLY A 18 -2.21 -4.88 -11.85
C GLY A 18 -1.12 -5.15 -12.90
N SER A 19 -1.28 -4.68 -14.14
CA SER A 19 -0.32 -4.95 -15.22
C SER A 19 0.57 -3.77 -15.58
N THR A 20 0.02 -2.56 -15.69
CA THR A 20 0.73 -1.41 -16.27
C THR A 20 0.46 -0.07 -15.57
N GLY A 21 -0.72 0.09 -14.97
CA GLY A 21 -1.16 1.37 -14.40
C GLY A 21 -0.75 1.61 -12.95
N GLY A 22 -0.57 0.55 -12.17
CA GLY A 22 -0.54 0.67 -10.71
C GLY A 22 -1.90 1.06 -10.14
N ILE A 23 -1.95 1.39 -8.86
CA ILE A 23 -3.12 1.96 -8.19
C ILE A 23 -2.68 3.11 -7.30
N ILE A 24 -3.55 4.09 -7.08
CA ILE A 24 -3.37 5.00 -5.95
C ILE A 24 -4.06 4.39 -4.75
N ILE A 25 -3.34 4.31 -3.64
CA ILE A 25 -3.93 4.00 -2.34
C ILE A 25 -3.98 5.24 -1.49
N ASP A 26 -5.08 5.38 -0.77
CA ASP A 26 -5.21 6.31 0.33
C ASP A 26 -5.23 5.50 1.64
N THR A 27 -4.32 5.83 2.53
CA THR A 27 -4.14 5.07 3.76
C THR A 27 -3.75 5.95 4.94
N ARG A 28 -4.30 5.61 6.11
CA ARG A 28 -3.84 6.12 7.39
C ARG A 28 -3.00 5.03 8.03
N ALA A 29 -1.69 5.27 8.10
CA ALA A 29 -0.76 4.28 8.61
C ALA A 29 0.08 4.86 9.75
N ARG A 30 0.34 4.02 10.75
CA ARG A 30 1.28 4.31 11.84
C ARG A 30 2.69 3.91 11.39
N LEU A 31 3.61 4.87 11.42
CA LEU A 31 5.01 4.64 11.03
C LEU A 31 5.87 4.54 12.28
N GLY A 32 6.54 3.40 12.49
CA GLY A 32 7.60 3.25 13.49
C GLY A 32 8.93 2.91 12.81
N TYR A 33 10.06 3.39 13.33
CA TYR A 33 11.39 3.00 12.83
C TYR A 33 12.24 2.36 13.93
N THR A 34 13.00 1.32 13.55
CA THR A 34 13.93 0.61 14.43
C THR A 34 15.36 0.83 13.96
N ALA A 35 16.10 1.75 14.59
CA ALA A 35 17.50 1.97 14.28
C ALA A 35 18.44 1.27 15.30
N PRO A 36 19.68 0.90 14.93
CA PRO A 36 20.65 0.27 15.84
C PRO A 36 20.95 1.08 17.12
N ILE A 37 20.79 2.41 17.07
CA ILE A 37 21.03 3.32 18.21
C ILE A 37 19.75 3.66 19.00
N GLY A 38 18.62 3.04 18.68
CA GLY A 38 17.33 3.22 19.35
C GLY A 38 16.15 3.17 18.39
N SER A 39 15.06 2.54 18.83
CA SER A 39 13.75 2.67 18.18
C SER A 39 13.12 3.99 18.58
N THR A 40 12.34 4.59 17.68
CA THR A 40 11.48 5.70 18.08
C THR A 40 10.03 5.22 18.12
N ASP A 41 9.38 5.42 19.26
CA ASP A 41 7.92 5.34 19.41
C ASP A 41 7.28 6.64 18.93
N GLN A 42 7.66 7.11 17.74
CA GLN A 42 6.92 8.17 17.07
C GLN A 42 5.66 7.49 16.53
N ASP A 43 4.73 7.23 17.44
CA ASP A 43 3.37 6.75 17.18
C ASP A 43 2.57 7.82 16.42
N ARG A 44 3.05 8.14 15.23
CA ARG A 44 2.59 9.23 14.42
C ARG A 44 1.84 8.62 13.26
N ILE A 45 0.53 8.71 13.33
CA ILE A 45 -0.35 8.41 12.20
C ILE A 45 -0.02 9.39 11.08
N ARG A 46 0.17 8.85 9.87
CA ARG A 46 0.32 9.60 8.64
C ARG A 46 -0.80 9.23 7.70
N HIS A 47 -1.39 10.25 7.12
CA HIS A 47 -2.23 10.09 5.95
C HIS A 47 -1.30 10.08 4.74
N LEU A 48 -1.29 8.98 4.00
CA LEU A 48 -0.44 8.75 2.84
C LEU A 48 -1.34 8.48 1.63
N THR A 49 -1.10 9.24 0.56
CA THR A 49 -1.65 8.95 -0.77
C THR A 49 -0.48 8.54 -1.65
N VAL A 50 -0.41 7.25 -2.01
CA VAL A 50 0.77 6.66 -2.65
C VAL A 50 0.37 5.92 -3.92
N ALA A 51 1.11 6.16 -5.00
CA ALA A 51 1.00 5.35 -6.21
C ALA A 51 1.74 4.02 -5.98
N LEU A 52 0.99 2.93 -5.87
CA LEU A 52 1.54 1.59 -5.81
C LEU A 52 1.87 1.08 -7.21
N PRO A 53 3.08 0.55 -7.42
CA PRO A 53 3.46 -0.12 -8.64
C PRO A 53 2.53 -1.31 -9.03
N PRO A 54 2.46 -1.68 -10.32
CA PRO A 54 1.58 -2.75 -10.80
C PRO A 54 1.73 -4.08 -10.07
N GLN A 55 2.95 -4.48 -9.67
CA GLN A 55 3.18 -5.74 -8.97
C GLN A 55 2.46 -5.80 -7.61
N TYR A 56 2.34 -4.67 -6.92
CA TYR A 56 1.64 -4.58 -5.65
C TYR A 56 0.12 -4.50 -5.86
N ALA A 57 -0.31 -3.76 -6.89
CA ALA A 57 -1.71 -3.71 -7.31
C ALA A 57 -2.25 -5.10 -7.67
N ALA A 58 -1.50 -5.89 -8.45
CA ALA A 58 -1.86 -7.26 -8.82
C ALA A 58 -2.02 -8.13 -7.57
N ARG A 59 -1.02 -8.15 -6.69
CA ARG A 59 -1.06 -8.94 -5.44
C ARG A 59 -2.25 -8.59 -4.55
N LEU A 60 -2.59 -7.30 -4.44
CA LEU A 60 -3.76 -6.84 -3.67
C LEU A 60 -5.07 -7.32 -4.28
N PHE A 61 -5.23 -7.22 -5.61
CA PHE A 61 -6.44 -7.71 -6.27
C PHE A 61 -6.55 -9.22 -6.23
N ASP A 62 -5.47 -9.94 -6.46
CA ASP A 62 -5.44 -11.40 -6.38
C ASP A 62 -5.82 -11.88 -4.97
N ALA A 63 -5.30 -11.23 -3.92
CA ALA A 63 -5.66 -11.53 -2.54
C ALA A 63 -7.16 -11.23 -2.28
N GLN A 64 -7.67 -10.11 -2.76
CA GLN A 64 -9.08 -9.76 -2.62
C GLN A 64 -10.00 -10.75 -3.36
N GLU A 65 -9.62 -11.19 -4.56
CA GLU A 65 -10.37 -12.18 -5.35
C GLU A 65 -10.37 -13.57 -4.71
N GLN A 66 -9.29 -13.93 -4.03
CA GLN A 66 -9.21 -15.15 -3.21
C GLN A 66 -9.97 -15.05 -1.89
N GLY A 67 -10.58 -13.89 -1.58
CA GLY A 67 -11.30 -13.67 -0.33
C GLY A 67 -10.39 -13.52 0.88
N ALA A 68 -9.16 -13.05 0.69
CA ALA A 68 -8.26 -12.77 1.79
C ALA A 68 -8.85 -11.71 2.73
N GLY A 69 -8.69 -11.92 4.03
CA GLY A 69 -9.13 -10.95 5.03
C GLY A 69 -8.23 -9.72 5.10
N ASP A 70 -8.70 -8.70 5.83
CA ASP A 70 -8.07 -7.37 5.92
C ASP A 70 -6.61 -7.44 6.36
N ALA A 71 -6.26 -8.31 7.30
CA ALA A 71 -4.88 -8.49 7.76
C ALA A 71 -3.91 -8.81 6.62
N ARG A 72 -4.32 -9.66 5.67
CA ARG A 72 -3.47 -10.03 4.53
C ARG A 72 -3.34 -8.88 3.53
N LEU A 73 -4.40 -8.10 3.33
CA LEU A 73 -4.36 -6.91 2.47
C LEU A 73 -3.47 -5.83 3.08
N GLN A 74 -3.54 -5.64 4.40
CA GLN A 74 -2.68 -4.74 5.15
C GLN A 74 -1.20 -5.14 5.07
N GLU A 75 -0.87 -6.43 5.18
CA GLU A 75 0.51 -6.91 4.99
C GLU A 75 1.07 -6.53 3.61
N ILE A 76 0.31 -6.79 2.54
CA ILE A 76 0.73 -6.47 1.17
C ILE A 76 0.86 -4.95 0.99
N ALA A 77 -0.06 -4.16 1.54
CA ALA A 77 0.01 -2.70 1.50
C ALA A 77 1.21 -2.17 2.30
N ALA A 78 1.53 -2.74 3.46
CA ALA A 78 2.68 -2.36 4.27
C ALA A 78 4.01 -2.63 3.55
N GLU A 79 4.13 -3.79 2.88
CA GLU A 79 5.27 -4.09 2.00
C GLU A 79 5.39 -3.05 0.89
N ALA A 80 4.28 -2.75 0.21
CA ALA A 80 4.26 -1.80 -0.90
C ALA A 80 4.63 -0.38 -0.47
N LEU A 81 4.08 0.08 0.66
CA LEU A 81 4.40 1.38 1.24
C LEU A 81 5.86 1.46 1.68
N LYS A 82 6.43 0.37 2.22
CA LYS A 82 7.85 0.33 2.61
C LYS A 82 8.74 0.58 1.39
N ASP A 83 8.46 -0.11 0.30
CA ASP A 83 9.21 -0.01 -0.93
C ASP A 83 9.06 1.38 -1.58
N VAL A 84 7.82 1.90 -1.69
CA VAL A 84 7.59 3.17 -2.41
C VAL A 84 7.97 4.38 -1.55
N TYR A 85 7.57 4.41 -0.28
CA TYR A 85 7.70 5.60 0.58
C TYR A 85 9.12 5.81 1.13
N PHE A 86 9.87 4.71 1.39
CA PHE A 86 11.22 4.82 1.95
C PHE A 86 12.33 4.59 0.94
N GLN A 87 12.09 3.88 -0.15
CA GLN A 87 13.18 3.60 -1.08
C GLN A 87 13.26 4.60 -2.22
N ASP A 88 12.21 5.38 -2.54
CA ASP A 88 12.21 6.31 -3.70
C ASP A 88 12.88 5.66 -4.93
N GLY A 89 12.46 4.43 -5.24
CA GLY A 89 13.04 3.63 -6.33
C GLY A 89 14.53 3.29 -6.21
N GLY A 90 15.13 3.38 -5.02
CA GLY A 90 16.49 2.92 -4.70
C GLY A 90 17.49 3.99 -4.25
N THR A 91 17.13 5.28 -4.08
CA THR A 91 18.14 6.35 -3.94
C THR A 91 18.17 7.10 -2.61
N ARG A 92 17.20 6.91 -1.70
CA ARG A 92 17.19 7.69 -0.44
C ARG A 92 16.67 6.94 0.78
N ALA A 93 17.54 6.14 1.39
CA ALA A 93 17.59 5.98 2.85
C ALA A 93 18.85 5.23 3.28
N GLY A 94 20.04 5.83 3.13
CA GLY A 94 21.30 5.27 3.63
C GLY A 94 21.42 5.18 5.16
N SER A 95 20.32 5.31 5.92
CA SER A 95 20.35 5.28 7.39
C SER A 95 18.98 5.04 8.08
N LEU A 96 17.91 4.69 7.34
CA LEU A 96 16.62 4.33 7.97
C LEU A 96 16.47 2.82 7.90
N ASP A 97 17.27 2.13 8.71
CA ASP A 97 17.11 0.71 8.94
C ASP A 97 15.72 0.47 9.55
N GLU A 98 14.99 -0.39 8.87
CA GLU A 98 13.71 -0.97 9.27
C GLU A 98 12.60 -0.01 9.74
N VAL A 99 11.98 0.68 8.78
CA VAL A 99 10.64 1.24 8.99
C VAL A 99 9.59 0.15 8.89
N ARG A 100 8.73 0.06 9.90
CA ARG A 100 7.58 -0.82 9.96
C ARG A 100 6.31 0.03 9.93
N PHE A 101 5.41 -0.30 9.00
CA PHE A 101 4.02 0.10 9.12
C PHE A 101 3.39 -0.84 10.14
N THR A 102 3.17 -0.34 11.36
CA THR A 102 2.71 -1.16 12.48
C THR A 102 1.20 -1.29 12.53
N ASP A 103 0.50 -0.39 11.83
CA ASP A 103 -0.96 -0.41 11.73
C ASP A 103 -1.40 0.34 10.46
N ILE A 104 -2.31 -0.26 9.70
CA ILE A 104 -2.97 0.36 8.54
C ILE A 104 -4.45 0.43 8.90
N GLU A 105 -4.89 1.60 9.37
CA GLU A 105 -6.24 1.78 9.89
C GLU A 105 -7.29 1.73 8.77
N HIS A 106 -6.90 2.06 7.55
CA HIS A 106 -7.80 2.14 6.40
C HIS A 106 -7.05 1.96 5.08
N LEU A 107 -7.67 1.26 4.13
CA LEU A 107 -7.12 1.04 2.79
C LEU A 107 -8.22 1.27 1.75
N GLU A 108 -8.09 2.37 0.99
CA GLU A 108 -8.92 2.64 -0.19
C GLU A 108 -8.11 2.50 -1.46
N PHE A 109 -8.73 1.91 -2.48
CA PHE A 109 -8.14 1.75 -3.81
C PHE A 109 -8.86 2.67 -4.80
N ASP A 110 -8.11 3.53 -5.47
CA ASP A 110 -8.61 4.27 -6.63
C ASP A 110 -8.10 3.62 -7.94
N LEU A 111 -8.99 3.48 -8.92
CA LEU A 111 -8.82 2.69 -10.16
C LEU A 111 -8.88 3.53 -11.43
#